data_AF-A0AAD7FDI9-F1
#
_entry.id   AF-A0AAD7FDI9-F1
#
_cell.length_a   1.000
_cell.length_b   1.000
_cell.length_c   1.000
_cell.angle_alpha   90.00
_cell.angle_beta   90.00
_cell.angle_gamma   90.00
#
_symmetry.space_group_name_H-M   'P 1'
#
loop_
_entity.id
_entity.type
_entity.pdbx_description
1 polymer ?
#
loop_
_entity_poly.entity_id
_entity_poly.type
_entity_poly.pdbx_seq_one_letter_code
_entity_poly.pdbx_strand_id
1 'polypeptide(L)'
;MSKLVPARLYAEDPNAPPPYECGDDLFTLGRDRLEWTLRLGDIFSHTCRSAGRVTVVAKSTVLASPGASHNGADVVVKWVWSPKTRAAEADFVRRARDLAEMENPSMLHHLPNFLHVEEEVEIDEDVVLRVLVQELLTPLDDSTLTADELAKAFKDIFECYRWLFEVAKILHRDISVKNLMYRRKDGQIFGVLNDFDLAHLAVDDSSPPSGQRIGTIPYMAMDLLVPNPPSHLPRHDLESLFYVLVFVVCQTDSDTHPGPPLRRWKDRDMNIEWAFKSAAFLLDGFPPVRPGFERFTLPILLLRRVFRNGLNARNHVEYIHRSRAQGMVSDELEEEEVEEVDGETLGGRVTFDTFASALGEG
;
A
#
# COMPACT_ATOMS: atom_id res chain seq x y z
N MET A 1 -9.47 31.84 -17.65
CA MET A 1 -10.11 30.50 -17.67
C MET A 1 -9.08 29.53 -18.22
N SER A 2 -8.23 28.99 -17.33
CA SER A 2 -7.28 27.95 -17.66
C SER A 2 -8.06 26.71 -18.10
N LYS A 3 -7.83 26.27 -19.34
CA LYS A 3 -8.48 25.07 -19.89
C LYS A 3 -7.86 23.86 -19.20
N LEU A 4 -8.54 23.35 -18.18
CA LEU A 4 -8.29 22.00 -17.67
C LEU A 4 -8.47 21.03 -18.84
N VAL A 5 -7.42 20.31 -19.19
CA VAL A 5 -7.52 19.28 -20.22
C VAL A 5 -8.42 18.15 -19.68
N PRO A 6 -9.42 17.70 -20.46
CA PRO A 6 -10.26 16.59 -20.06
C PRO A 6 -9.43 15.31 -19.87
N ALA A 7 -9.80 14.48 -18.88
CA ALA A 7 -9.22 13.16 -18.63
C ALA A 7 -9.09 12.28 -19.90
N ARG A 8 -9.93 12.53 -20.93
CA ARG A 8 -9.88 11.85 -22.23
C ARG A 8 -8.54 12.02 -22.96
N LEU A 9 -7.86 13.16 -22.82
CA LEU A 9 -6.63 13.42 -23.57
C LEU A 9 -5.46 12.52 -23.12
N TYR A 10 -5.34 12.24 -21.82
CA TYR A 10 -4.37 11.24 -21.29
C TYR A 10 -4.80 9.80 -21.52
N ALA A 11 -6.11 9.55 -21.66
CA ALA A 11 -6.60 8.22 -22.01
C ALA A 11 -6.28 7.86 -23.49
N GLU A 12 -6.22 8.86 -24.38
CA GLU A 12 -5.95 8.70 -25.81
C GLU A 12 -4.46 8.83 -26.18
N ASP A 13 -3.70 9.70 -25.50
CA ASP A 13 -2.25 9.84 -25.67
C ASP A 13 -1.52 9.86 -24.30
N PRO A 14 -0.92 8.73 -23.87
CA PRO A 14 -0.22 8.64 -22.60
C PRO A 14 1.11 9.42 -22.55
N ASN A 15 1.57 10.00 -23.67
CA ASN A 15 2.72 10.90 -23.71
C ASN A 15 2.33 12.38 -23.77
N ALA A 16 1.02 12.70 -23.72
CA ALA A 16 0.58 14.08 -23.69
C ALA A 16 1.25 14.81 -22.51
N PRO A 17 1.85 15.99 -22.71
CA PRO A 17 2.44 16.75 -21.61
C PRO A 17 1.35 17.13 -20.59
N PRO A 18 1.66 17.22 -19.28
CA PRO A 18 0.72 17.67 -18.24
C PRO A 18 0.00 18.97 -18.67
N PRO A 19 -1.25 19.18 -18.23
CA PRO A 19 -2.19 20.02 -18.95
C PRO A 19 -2.03 21.49 -18.58
N TYR A 20 -0.91 22.09 -18.98
CA TYR A 20 -0.70 23.53 -18.97
C TYR A 20 0.20 23.88 -20.16
N GLU A 21 -0.42 24.27 -21.28
CA GLU A 21 0.30 25.02 -22.31
C GLU A 21 0.72 26.38 -21.70
N CYS A 22 1.89 26.42 -21.10
CA CYS A 22 2.68 27.63 -20.98
C CYS A 22 4.13 27.18 -21.14
N GLY A 23 4.78 27.60 -22.24
CA GLY A 23 6.16 27.26 -22.51
C GLY A 23 7.03 27.50 -21.28
N ASP A 24 7.96 26.56 -21.02
CA ASP A 24 8.95 26.52 -19.92
C ASP A 24 8.68 25.50 -18.78
N ASP A 25 7.80 24.51 -18.98
CA ASP A 25 7.46 23.47 -17.99
C ASP A 25 6.89 24.05 -16.68
N LEU A 26 6.31 25.25 -16.73
CA LEU A 26 5.77 25.97 -15.58
C LEU A 26 4.27 25.78 -15.46
N PHE A 27 3.78 25.59 -14.24
CA PHE A 27 2.36 25.55 -13.94
C PHE A 27 2.06 26.23 -12.60
N THR A 28 0.82 26.68 -12.44
CA THR A 28 0.34 27.30 -11.21
C THR A 28 -0.83 26.54 -10.60
N LEU A 29 -0.90 26.55 -9.27
CA LEU A 29 -1.99 25.98 -8.47
C LEU A 29 -2.46 27.07 -7.49
N GLY A 30 -3.74 27.10 -7.15
CA GLY A 30 -4.38 27.98 -6.19
C GLY A 30 -5.53 28.79 -6.79
N ARG A 31 -6.50 29.17 -5.96
CA ARG A 31 -7.50 30.20 -6.27
C ARG A 31 -7.16 31.47 -5.44
N ASP A 32 -7.32 32.64 -6.05
CA ASP A 32 -7.34 33.95 -5.38
C ASP A 32 -6.16 34.27 -4.43
N ARG A 33 -4.97 34.56 -5.00
CA ARG A 33 -3.77 35.14 -4.35
C ARG A 33 -2.95 34.24 -3.40
N LEU A 34 -3.31 32.96 -3.26
CA LEU A 34 -2.49 31.92 -2.63
C LEU A 34 -1.91 30.98 -3.70
N GLU A 35 -1.24 31.57 -4.69
CA GLU A 35 -0.75 30.83 -5.85
C GLU A 35 0.60 30.15 -5.57
N TRP A 36 0.65 28.87 -5.87
CA TRP A 36 1.89 28.13 -6.06
C TRP A 36 2.31 28.26 -7.52
N THR A 37 3.59 28.53 -7.77
CA THR A 37 4.20 28.41 -9.09
C THR A 37 5.23 27.29 -9.02
N LEU A 38 5.08 26.28 -9.86
CA LEU A 38 5.95 25.12 -9.89
C LEU A 38 6.55 24.93 -11.28
N ARG A 39 7.76 24.38 -11.31
CA ARG A 39 8.38 23.83 -12.51
C ARG A 39 8.25 22.32 -12.47
N LEU A 40 7.65 21.74 -13.50
CA LEU A 40 7.58 20.31 -13.68
C LEU A 40 8.99 19.73 -13.89
N GLY A 41 9.26 18.62 -13.22
CA GLY A 41 10.44 17.78 -13.45
C GLY A 41 10.04 16.41 -13.98
N ASP A 42 10.72 15.37 -13.49
CA ASP A 42 10.51 14.00 -13.96
C ASP A 42 9.14 13.45 -13.56
N ILE A 43 8.47 12.78 -14.50
CA ILE A 43 7.25 12.02 -14.22
C ILE A 43 7.65 10.65 -13.65
N PHE A 44 7.30 10.41 -12.39
CA PHE A 44 7.60 9.16 -11.68
C PHE A 44 6.63 8.03 -12.05
N SER A 45 5.36 8.38 -12.26
CA SER A 45 4.33 7.36 -12.49
C SER A 45 3.19 7.91 -13.32
N HIS A 46 2.71 7.06 -14.24
CA HIS A 46 1.47 7.23 -14.94
C HIS A 46 0.67 5.93 -14.82
N THR A 47 -0.49 5.98 -14.16
CA THR A 47 -1.32 4.80 -13.93
C THR A 47 -2.74 5.04 -14.44
N CYS A 48 -3.20 4.16 -15.34
CA CYS A 48 -4.60 4.03 -15.71
C CYS A 48 -5.16 2.76 -15.06
N ARG A 49 -6.11 2.90 -14.13
CA ARG A 49 -6.74 1.74 -13.46
C ARG A 49 -8.12 1.46 -14.05
N SER A 50 -8.50 0.17 -14.03
CA SER A 50 -9.88 -0.25 -14.26
C SER A 50 -10.82 0.53 -13.32
N ALA A 51 -11.94 1.03 -13.86
CA ALA A 51 -12.87 2.01 -13.25
C ALA A 51 -12.60 3.50 -13.54
N GLY A 52 -11.89 3.84 -14.62
CA GLY A 52 -11.86 5.21 -15.15
C GLY A 52 -11.04 6.20 -14.32
N ARG A 53 -10.10 5.69 -13.51
CA ARG A 53 -9.18 6.50 -12.73
C ARG A 53 -7.83 6.61 -13.44
N VAL A 54 -7.36 7.84 -13.60
CA VAL A 54 -6.02 8.15 -14.11
C VAL A 54 -5.26 8.92 -13.04
N THR A 55 -4.02 8.53 -12.82
CA THR A 55 -3.13 9.19 -11.86
C THR A 55 -1.80 9.48 -12.53
N VAL A 56 -1.35 10.73 -12.44
CA VAL A 56 -0.03 11.19 -12.85
C VAL A 56 0.71 11.71 -11.63
N VAL A 57 1.94 11.25 -11.42
CA VAL A 57 2.80 11.67 -10.32
C VAL A 57 4.11 12.17 -10.90
N ALA A 58 4.48 13.39 -10.56
CA ALA A 58 5.73 13.99 -11.02
C ALA A 58 6.50 14.65 -9.87
N LYS A 59 7.82 14.68 -10.00
CA LYS A 59 8.66 15.60 -9.27
C LYS A 59 8.40 17.01 -9.79
N SER A 60 8.42 18.01 -8.92
CA SER A 60 8.38 19.41 -9.33
C SER A 60 9.19 20.26 -8.37
N THR A 61 9.72 21.39 -8.86
CA THR A 61 10.43 22.36 -8.03
C THR A 61 9.53 23.57 -7.79
N VAL A 62 9.37 23.97 -6.54
CA VAL A 62 8.55 25.11 -6.15
C VAL A 62 9.31 26.40 -6.47
N LEU A 63 8.80 27.22 -7.38
CA LEU A 63 9.35 28.54 -7.70
C LEU A 63 8.75 29.63 -6.81
N ALA A 64 7.47 29.52 -6.51
CA ALA A 64 6.76 30.38 -5.58
C ALA A 64 5.72 29.58 -4.79
N SER A 65 5.56 29.91 -3.52
CA SER A 65 4.57 29.33 -2.61
C SER A 65 4.02 30.40 -1.68
N PRO A 66 2.81 30.21 -1.11
CA PRO A 66 2.26 31.10 -0.09
C PRO A 66 3.25 31.34 1.06
N GLY A 67 3.52 32.63 1.33
CA GLY A 67 4.47 33.05 2.36
C GLY A 67 5.94 32.70 2.07
N ALA A 68 6.28 32.27 0.85
CA ALA A 68 7.62 31.81 0.44
C ALA A 68 8.18 30.64 1.28
N SER A 69 7.30 29.87 1.93
CA SER A 69 7.65 28.83 2.90
C SER A 69 8.40 27.62 2.29
N HIS A 70 8.18 27.35 1.00
CA HIS A 70 8.73 26.18 0.31
C HIS A 70 9.49 26.54 -0.97
N ASN A 71 9.83 27.82 -1.18
CA ASN A 71 10.51 28.25 -2.40
C ASN A 71 11.86 27.56 -2.56
N GLY A 72 12.11 27.01 -3.75
CA GLY A 72 13.29 26.22 -4.09
C GLY A 72 13.25 24.76 -3.63
N ALA A 73 12.20 24.33 -2.92
CA ALA A 73 12.05 22.94 -2.51
C ALA A 73 11.60 22.05 -3.68
N ASP A 74 12.07 20.81 -3.69
CA ASP A 74 11.50 19.77 -4.52
C ASP A 74 10.30 19.12 -3.82
N VAL A 75 9.23 18.93 -4.57
CA VAL A 75 7.95 18.37 -4.13
C VAL A 75 7.48 17.29 -5.10
N VAL A 76 6.49 16.52 -4.67
CA VAL A 76 5.74 15.61 -5.53
C VAL A 76 4.40 16.25 -5.85
N VAL A 77 4.04 16.31 -7.13
CA VAL A 77 2.70 16.72 -7.56
C VAL A 77 1.98 15.52 -8.14
N LYS A 78 0.78 15.27 -7.62
CA LYS A 78 -0.08 14.15 -7.98
C LYS A 78 -1.40 14.68 -8.53
N TRP A 79 -1.65 14.43 -9.81
CA TRP A 79 -2.92 14.70 -10.47
C TRP A 79 -3.75 13.43 -10.52
N VAL A 80 -4.99 13.50 -10.04
CA VAL A 80 -5.90 12.36 -9.97
C VAL A 80 -7.21 12.72 -10.64
N TRP A 81 -7.48 12.09 -11.78
CA TRP A 81 -8.79 12.12 -12.43
C TRP A 81 -9.58 10.91 -11.96
N SER A 82 -10.72 11.12 -11.32
CA SER A 82 -11.51 10.04 -10.75
C SER A 82 -13.00 10.39 -10.65
N PRO A 83 -13.88 9.38 -10.54
CA PRO A 83 -15.30 9.62 -10.27
C PRO A 83 -15.51 10.44 -9.00
N LYS A 84 -16.49 11.36 -9.02
CA LYS A 84 -16.90 12.17 -7.85
C LYS A 84 -17.28 11.32 -6.65
N THR A 85 -17.87 10.14 -6.90
CA THR A 85 -18.30 9.18 -5.89
C THR A 85 -17.16 8.53 -5.10
N ARG A 86 -15.91 8.67 -5.56
CA ARG A 86 -14.74 8.11 -4.89
C ARG A 86 -14.24 9.07 -3.81
N ALA A 87 -14.06 8.55 -2.60
CA ALA A 87 -13.42 9.27 -1.50
C ALA A 87 -12.01 9.77 -1.90
N ALA A 88 -11.66 10.99 -1.48
CA ALA A 88 -10.38 11.59 -1.80
C ALA A 88 -9.28 11.09 -0.86
N GLU A 89 -8.08 10.84 -1.39
CA GLU A 89 -6.89 10.50 -0.60
C GLU A 89 -6.64 11.52 0.53
N ALA A 90 -6.83 12.80 0.22
CA ALA A 90 -6.67 13.91 1.16
C ALA A 90 -7.58 13.79 2.40
N ASP A 91 -8.76 13.20 2.27
CA ASP A 91 -9.67 13.06 3.42
C ASP A 91 -9.15 12.03 4.42
N PHE A 92 -8.61 10.90 3.93
CA PHE A 92 -8.00 9.88 4.78
C PHE A 92 -6.77 10.41 5.49
N VAL A 93 -5.89 11.10 4.75
CA VAL A 93 -4.67 11.68 5.32
C VAL A 93 -5.00 12.80 6.31
N ARG A 94 -5.94 13.70 6.00
CA ARG A 94 -6.38 14.76 6.91
C ARG A 94 -6.95 14.19 8.20
N ARG A 95 -7.87 13.21 8.10
CA ARG A 95 -8.42 12.50 9.26
C ARG A 95 -7.34 11.89 10.14
N ALA A 96 -6.37 11.19 9.54
CA ALA A 96 -5.27 10.58 10.27
C ALA A 96 -4.37 11.64 10.94
N ARG A 97 -4.07 12.74 10.25
CA ARG A 97 -3.23 13.81 10.82
C ARG A 97 -3.93 14.54 11.97
N ASP A 98 -5.21 14.86 11.82
CA ASP A 98 -6.00 15.52 12.88
C ASP A 98 -6.06 14.65 14.15
N LEU A 99 -6.30 13.33 14.00
CA LEU A 99 -6.27 12.39 15.13
C LEU A 99 -4.87 12.26 15.75
N ALA A 100 -3.82 12.26 14.94
CA ALA A 100 -2.45 12.24 15.44
C ALA A 100 -2.13 13.50 16.24
N GLU A 101 -2.52 14.68 15.77
CA GLU A 101 -2.33 15.95 16.51
C GLU A 101 -3.02 15.94 17.88
N MET A 102 -4.19 15.32 17.97
CA MET A 102 -4.98 15.26 19.20
C MET A 102 -4.49 14.20 20.19
N GLU A 103 -4.17 13.00 19.71
CA GLU A 103 -4.00 11.82 20.59
C GLU A 103 -2.58 11.23 20.56
N ASN A 104 -1.87 11.35 19.43
CA ASN A 104 -0.53 10.77 19.29
C ASN A 104 0.34 11.54 18.28
N PRO A 105 0.94 12.68 18.68
CA PRO A 105 1.68 13.56 17.75
C PRO A 105 2.87 12.88 17.08
N SER A 106 3.40 11.79 17.64
CA SER A 106 4.50 11.03 17.02
C SER A 106 4.11 10.43 15.66
N MET A 107 2.82 10.11 15.45
CA MET A 107 2.33 9.54 14.19
C MET A 107 2.44 10.50 13.01
N LEU A 108 2.53 11.82 13.25
CA LEU A 108 2.71 12.82 12.20
C LEU A 108 4.01 12.62 11.39
N HIS A 109 5.03 11.98 11.99
CA HIS A 109 6.28 11.64 11.30
C HIS A 109 6.12 10.50 10.29
N HIS A 110 5.07 9.68 10.44
CA HIS A 110 4.85 8.45 9.70
C HIS A 110 3.70 8.56 8.69
N LEU A 111 3.04 9.71 8.64
CA LEU A 111 1.99 10.07 7.68
C LEU A 111 2.56 11.04 6.62
N PRO A 112 2.05 11.01 5.37
CA PRO A 112 2.50 11.94 4.35
C PRO A 112 2.09 13.38 4.71
N ASN A 113 2.90 14.35 4.30
CA ASN A 113 2.62 15.77 4.48
C ASN A 113 2.12 16.39 3.17
N PHE A 114 0.87 16.84 3.17
CA PHE A 114 0.27 17.52 2.01
C PHE A 114 0.46 19.03 2.19
N LEU A 115 1.23 19.63 1.29
CA LEU A 115 1.57 21.05 1.30
C LEU A 115 0.47 21.89 0.65
N HIS A 116 -0.21 21.33 -0.34
CA HIS A 116 -1.34 21.94 -1.03
C HIS A 116 -2.30 20.86 -1.54
N VAL A 117 -3.59 21.16 -1.51
CA VAL A 117 -4.64 20.28 -2.01
C VAL A 117 -5.63 21.13 -2.80
N GLU A 118 -5.81 20.81 -4.07
CA GLU A 118 -6.94 21.29 -4.87
C GLU A 118 -7.96 20.18 -5.00
N GLU A 119 -9.08 20.36 -4.32
CA GLU A 119 -10.17 19.41 -4.33
C GLU A 119 -11.15 19.73 -5.46
N GLU A 120 -11.59 18.65 -6.11
CA GLU A 120 -12.81 18.61 -6.91
C GLU A 120 -12.94 19.68 -8.00
N VAL A 121 -11.89 19.82 -8.80
CA VAL A 121 -11.97 20.59 -10.03
C VAL A 121 -12.82 19.80 -11.03
N GLU A 122 -14.06 20.25 -11.24
CA GLU A 122 -15.00 19.58 -12.15
C GLU A 122 -14.47 19.54 -13.58
N ILE A 123 -14.36 18.33 -14.12
CA ILE A 123 -13.96 18.09 -15.52
C ILE A 123 -15.19 17.73 -16.36
N ASP A 124 -16.09 16.93 -15.79
CA ASP A 124 -17.35 16.49 -16.37
C ASP A 124 -18.39 16.26 -15.25
N GLU A 125 -19.62 15.86 -15.59
CA GLU A 125 -20.71 15.61 -14.63
C GLU A 125 -20.29 14.63 -13.53
N ASP A 126 -19.59 13.55 -13.89
CA ASP A 126 -19.22 12.46 -12.97
C ASP A 126 -17.72 12.42 -12.61
N VAL A 127 -16.87 13.24 -13.24
CA VAL A 127 -15.41 13.16 -13.08
C VAL A 127 -14.84 14.47 -12.54
N VAL A 128 -13.97 14.35 -11.54
CA VAL A 128 -13.20 15.46 -10.98
C VAL A 128 -11.70 15.22 -11.11
N LEU A 129 -10.97 16.32 -11.25
CA LEU A 129 -9.53 16.40 -11.03
C LEU A 129 -9.27 16.81 -9.57
N ARG A 130 -8.38 16.07 -8.91
CA ARG A 130 -7.79 16.43 -7.62
C ARG A 130 -6.30 16.60 -7.82
N VAL A 131 -5.72 17.68 -7.28
CA VAL A 131 -4.27 17.95 -7.36
C VAL A 131 -3.70 17.99 -5.96
N LEU A 132 -2.70 17.16 -5.67
CA LEU A 132 -2.02 17.11 -4.39
C LEU A 132 -0.57 17.55 -4.59
N VAL A 133 -0.09 18.48 -3.77
CA VAL A 133 1.34 18.78 -3.62
C VAL A 133 1.79 18.18 -2.30
N GLN A 134 2.77 17.28 -2.37
CA GLN A 134 3.27 16.50 -1.25
C GLN A 134 4.77 16.76 -1.07
N GLU A 135 5.27 16.55 0.14
CA GLU A 135 6.71 16.50 0.36
C GLU A 135 7.38 15.42 -0.51
N LEU A 136 8.64 15.63 -0.89
CA LEU A 136 9.42 14.60 -1.56
C LEU A 136 9.92 13.55 -0.55
N LEU A 137 9.45 12.32 -0.72
CA LEU A 137 9.86 11.15 0.07
C LEU A 137 10.75 10.21 -0.75
N THR A 138 11.52 9.37 -0.06
CA THR A 138 12.37 8.36 -0.72
C THR A 138 11.78 6.95 -0.55
N PRO A 139 11.71 6.11 -1.59
CA PRO A 139 11.24 4.73 -1.49
C PRO A 139 12.05 3.86 -0.52
N LEU A 140 11.38 2.89 0.11
CA LEU A 140 12.01 1.97 1.07
C LEU A 140 12.92 0.92 0.39
N ASP A 141 12.81 0.73 -0.93
CA ASP A 141 13.72 -0.11 -1.72
C ASP A 141 14.98 0.64 -2.22
N ASP A 142 15.21 1.85 -1.74
CA ASP A 142 16.40 2.64 -2.00
C ASP A 142 17.69 1.89 -1.63
N SER A 143 18.66 1.90 -2.55
CA SER A 143 19.92 1.17 -2.40
C SER A 143 20.86 1.79 -1.36
N THR A 144 20.58 3.02 -0.90
CA THR A 144 21.39 3.68 0.13
C THR A 144 21.03 3.29 1.56
N LEU A 145 19.90 2.61 1.77
CA LEU A 145 19.47 2.19 3.11
C LEU A 145 20.32 1.05 3.66
N THR A 146 20.82 1.25 4.87
CA THR A 146 21.39 0.17 5.68
C THR A 146 20.28 -0.77 6.17
N ALA A 147 20.64 -2.00 6.54
CA ALA A 147 19.68 -2.92 7.13
C ALA A 147 19.08 -2.41 8.46
N ASP A 148 19.82 -1.57 9.20
CA ASP A 148 19.36 -0.93 10.44
C ASP A 148 18.31 0.15 10.18
N GLU A 149 18.59 1.05 9.25
CA GLU A 149 17.63 2.06 8.80
C GLU A 149 16.39 1.42 8.19
N LEU A 150 16.55 0.38 7.36
CA LEU A 150 15.43 -0.33 6.76
C LEU A 150 14.51 -0.93 7.82
N ALA A 151 15.03 -1.64 8.83
CA ALA A 151 14.14 -2.26 9.82
C ALA A 151 13.46 -1.20 10.69
N LYS A 152 14.17 -0.10 11.00
CA LYS A 152 13.57 1.00 11.75
C LYS A 152 12.43 1.65 10.96
N ALA A 153 12.65 1.96 9.69
CA ALA A 153 11.62 2.53 8.82
C ALA A 153 10.46 1.55 8.55
N PHE A 154 10.75 0.26 8.34
CA PHE A 154 9.70 -0.75 8.17
C PHE A 154 8.84 -0.90 9.43
N LYS A 155 9.48 -0.88 10.61
CA LYS A 155 8.79 -0.90 11.90
C LYS A 155 7.92 0.34 12.10
N ASP A 156 8.45 1.53 11.84
CA ASP A 156 7.70 2.79 11.88
C ASP A 156 6.42 2.72 11.01
N ILE A 157 6.54 2.15 9.80
CA ILE A 157 5.41 1.96 8.88
C ILE A 157 4.39 0.96 9.44
N PHE A 158 4.87 -0.17 9.99
CA PHE A 158 4.00 -1.17 10.60
C PHE A 158 3.21 -0.58 11.78
N GLU A 159 3.85 0.17 12.67
CA GLU A 159 3.20 0.84 13.79
C GLU A 159 2.22 1.92 13.31
N CYS A 160 2.58 2.68 12.29
CA CYS A 160 1.68 3.64 11.65
C CYS A 160 0.44 2.94 11.08
N TYR A 161 0.61 1.81 10.38
CA TYR A 161 -0.50 1.04 9.85
C TYR A 161 -1.40 0.45 10.96
N ARG A 162 -0.79 -0.10 12.02
CA ARG A 162 -1.52 -0.57 13.21
C ARG A 162 -2.39 0.54 13.78
N TRP A 163 -1.79 1.72 14.01
CA TRP A 163 -2.49 2.87 14.55
C TRP A 163 -3.61 3.38 13.61
N LEU A 164 -3.36 3.41 12.30
CA LEU A 164 -4.36 3.77 11.30
C LEU A 164 -5.59 2.85 11.36
N PHE A 165 -5.37 1.53 11.47
CA PHE A 165 -6.47 0.58 11.57
C PHE A 165 -7.18 0.63 12.93
N GLU A 166 -6.43 0.53 14.03
CA GLU A 166 -6.99 0.41 15.38
C GLU A 166 -7.63 1.71 15.87
N VAL A 167 -7.05 2.86 15.55
CA VAL A 167 -7.49 4.19 16.04
C VAL A 167 -8.21 4.98 14.96
N ALA A 168 -7.57 5.23 13.81
CA ALA A 168 -8.18 6.06 12.77
C ALA A 168 -9.31 5.36 12.00
N LYS A 169 -9.41 4.02 12.15
CA LYS A 169 -10.33 3.13 11.44
C LYS A 169 -10.12 3.19 9.93
N ILE A 170 -8.88 3.15 9.48
CA ILE A 170 -8.48 3.23 8.07
C ILE A 170 -7.81 1.91 7.67
N LEU A 171 -8.34 1.26 6.64
CA LEU A 171 -7.67 0.18 5.90
C LEU A 171 -6.94 0.78 4.70
N HIS A 172 -5.70 0.36 4.44
CA HIS A 172 -4.88 0.96 3.38
C HIS A 172 -5.17 0.35 2.00
N ARG A 173 -5.25 -0.99 1.92
CA ARG A 173 -5.61 -1.79 0.73
C ARG A 173 -4.67 -1.71 -0.49
N ASP A 174 -3.63 -0.88 -0.48
CA ASP A 174 -2.59 -0.85 -1.53
C ASP A 174 -1.17 -0.81 -0.95
N ILE A 175 -0.90 -1.64 0.06
CA ILE A 175 0.47 -1.84 0.56
C ILE A 175 1.35 -2.40 -0.57
N SER A 176 2.43 -1.68 -0.90
CA SER A 176 3.37 -2.05 -1.95
C SER A 176 4.70 -1.33 -1.75
N VAL A 177 5.77 -1.83 -2.38
CA VAL A 177 7.11 -1.22 -2.26
C VAL A 177 7.11 0.27 -2.59
N LYS A 178 6.37 0.69 -3.62
CA LYS A 178 6.26 2.10 -4.03
C LYS A 178 5.52 3.00 -3.04
N ASN A 179 4.80 2.42 -2.08
CA ASN A 179 3.97 3.15 -1.11
C ASN A 179 4.59 3.15 0.29
N LEU A 180 5.62 2.31 0.50
CA LEU A 180 6.47 2.36 1.69
C LEU A 180 7.64 3.29 1.39
N MET A 181 7.66 4.41 2.09
CA MET A 181 8.64 5.47 1.90
C MET A 181 9.37 5.76 3.20
N TYR A 182 10.39 6.60 3.14
CA TYR A 182 11.04 7.16 4.31
C TYR A 182 11.40 8.63 4.10
N ARG A 183 11.63 9.33 5.21
CA ARG A 183 12.26 10.66 5.23
C ARG A 183 13.39 10.66 6.25
N ARG A 184 14.33 11.59 6.10
CA ARG A 184 15.33 11.90 7.14
C ARG A 184 15.05 13.28 7.70
N LYS A 185 14.92 13.36 9.03
CA LYS A 185 14.72 14.62 9.76
C LYS A 185 15.59 14.59 11.01
N ASP A 186 16.37 15.65 11.23
CA ASP A 186 17.24 15.80 12.39
C ASP A 186 18.21 14.61 12.60
N GLY A 187 18.75 14.07 11.49
CA GLY A 187 19.65 12.91 11.50
C GLY A 187 18.96 11.56 11.76
N GLN A 188 17.64 11.54 11.93
CA GLN A 188 16.85 10.32 12.14
C GLN A 188 16.05 9.97 10.89
N ILE A 189 16.01 8.68 10.56
CA ILE A 189 15.10 8.16 9.55
C ILE A 189 13.71 7.93 10.16
N PHE A 190 12.65 8.22 9.40
CA PHE A 190 11.28 7.89 9.74
C PHE A 190 10.65 7.16 8.57
N GLY A 191 10.09 5.97 8.83
CA GLY A 191 9.25 5.28 7.85
C GLY A 191 7.93 6.02 7.68
N VAL A 192 7.43 6.07 6.44
CA VAL A 192 6.21 6.77 6.05
C VAL A 192 5.35 5.86 5.18
N LEU A 193 4.10 5.67 5.55
CA LEU A 193 3.12 4.98 4.71
C LEU A 193 2.43 6.02 3.81
N ASN A 194 2.55 5.87 2.49
CA ASN A 194 2.06 6.82 1.50
C ASN A 194 0.97 6.20 0.59
N ASP A 195 0.24 7.04 -0.15
CA ASP A 195 -0.75 6.68 -1.18
C ASP A 195 -2.03 6.02 -0.64
N PHE A 196 -2.93 6.85 -0.08
CA PHE A 196 -4.23 6.43 0.48
C PHE A 196 -5.37 6.41 -0.56
N ASP A 197 -5.05 6.41 -1.86
CA ASP A 197 -6.04 6.45 -2.95
C ASP A 197 -7.03 5.28 -2.95
N LEU A 198 -6.60 4.14 -2.40
CA LEU A 198 -7.38 2.92 -2.27
C LEU A 198 -7.82 2.69 -0.83
N ALA A 199 -7.62 3.63 0.09
CA ALA A 199 -8.01 3.44 1.48
C ALA A 199 -9.54 3.31 1.66
N HIS A 200 -9.95 2.80 2.82
CA HIS A 200 -11.37 2.64 3.21
C HIS A 200 -11.55 2.84 4.70
N LEU A 201 -12.71 3.35 5.13
CA LEU A 201 -13.06 3.42 6.54
C LEU A 201 -13.56 2.06 7.04
N ALA A 202 -12.88 1.51 8.04
CA ALA A 202 -13.20 0.23 8.67
C ALA A 202 -14.46 0.26 9.58
N VAL A 203 -15.15 1.41 9.67
CA VAL A 203 -16.35 1.64 10.50
C VAL A 203 -17.65 1.69 9.70
N ASP A 204 -17.58 1.75 8.37
CA ASP A 204 -18.79 1.68 7.56
C ASP A 204 -19.29 0.23 7.49
N ASP A 205 -20.53 0.00 7.95
CA ASP A 205 -21.28 -1.26 7.75
C ASP A 205 -21.40 -1.64 6.26
N SER A 206 -21.09 -0.72 5.34
CA SER A 206 -20.66 -1.10 4.00
C SER A 206 -19.23 -1.65 4.08
N SER A 207 -19.13 -2.97 4.34
CA SER A 207 -17.91 -3.71 4.06
C SER A 207 -17.35 -3.28 2.70
N PRO A 208 -16.03 -3.09 2.55
CA PRO A 208 -15.47 -2.71 1.26
C PRO A 208 -16.01 -3.67 0.20
N PRO A 209 -16.47 -3.17 -0.96
CA PRO A 209 -17.29 -3.98 -1.88
C PRO A 209 -16.58 -5.30 -2.19
N SER A 210 -17.19 -6.41 -1.76
CA SER A 210 -16.72 -7.75 -2.12
C SER A 210 -16.67 -7.88 -3.65
N GLY A 211 -15.69 -8.59 -4.19
CA GLY A 211 -15.54 -8.74 -5.64
C GLY A 211 -14.71 -7.66 -6.33
N GLN A 212 -14.38 -6.54 -5.65
CA GLN A 212 -13.43 -5.56 -6.21
C GLN A 212 -11.99 -6.00 -5.96
N ARG A 213 -11.33 -6.48 -7.03
CA ARG A 213 -9.89 -6.77 -7.03
C ARG A 213 -9.11 -5.45 -7.05
N ILE A 214 -8.58 -5.08 -5.89
CA ILE A 214 -7.83 -3.84 -5.65
C ILE A 214 -6.51 -4.18 -4.98
N GLY A 215 -5.46 -3.48 -5.40
CA GLY A 215 -4.10 -3.57 -4.85
C GLY A 215 -3.07 -3.72 -5.95
N THR A 216 -1.83 -3.97 -5.57
CA THR A 216 -0.70 -4.20 -6.47
C THR A 216 -0.37 -5.69 -6.47
N ILE A 217 -0.65 -6.39 -7.58
CA ILE A 217 -0.74 -7.88 -7.65
C ILE A 217 0.41 -8.60 -6.92
N PRO A 218 1.71 -8.28 -7.15
CA PRO A 218 2.81 -8.97 -6.48
C PRO A 218 2.77 -8.91 -4.95
N TYR A 219 2.18 -7.86 -4.38
CA TYR A 219 2.04 -7.64 -2.94
C TYR A 219 0.65 -7.99 -2.42
N MET A 220 -0.30 -8.28 -3.29
CA MET A 220 -1.67 -8.61 -2.90
C MET A 220 -1.72 -9.95 -2.14
N ALA A 221 -2.45 -9.99 -1.03
CA ALA A 221 -2.70 -11.20 -0.25
C ALA A 221 -3.31 -12.33 -1.09
N MET A 222 -2.99 -13.59 -0.78
CA MET A 222 -3.44 -14.76 -1.54
C MET A 222 -4.96 -14.83 -1.68
N ASP A 223 -5.70 -14.55 -0.60
CA ASP A 223 -7.15 -14.62 -0.61
C ASP A 223 -7.80 -13.60 -1.58
N LEU A 224 -7.06 -12.55 -1.96
CA LEU A 224 -7.52 -11.52 -2.88
C LEU A 224 -7.17 -11.81 -4.36
N LEU A 225 -6.34 -12.84 -4.62
CA LEU A 225 -5.90 -13.24 -5.97
C LEU A 225 -6.91 -14.17 -6.69
N VAL A 226 -8.13 -14.30 -6.17
CA VAL A 226 -9.19 -15.14 -6.76
C VAL A 226 -10.19 -14.30 -7.58
N PRO A 227 -10.99 -14.90 -8.49
CA PRO A 227 -11.92 -14.15 -9.33
C PRO A 227 -12.93 -13.28 -8.57
N ASN A 228 -13.44 -13.78 -7.44
CA ASN A 228 -14.39 -13.10 -6.55
C ASN A 228 -13.76 -12.99 -5.16
N PRO A 229 -12.87 -12.01 -4.94
CA PRO A 229 -12.18 -11.89 -3.66
C PRO A 229 -13.15 -11.52 -2.53
N PRO A 230 -12.87 -11.98 -1.30
CA PRO A 230 -13.59 -11.52 -0.11
C PRO A 230 -13.33 -10.03 0.12
N SER A 231 -14.07 -9.44 1.06
CA SER A 231 -13.76 -8.08 1.53
C SER A 231 -12.33 -8.00 2.06
N HIS A 232 -11.71 -6.84 1.85
CA HIS A 232 -10.34 -6.60 2.30
C HIS A 232 -10.31 -6.47 3.83
N LEU A 233 -9.47 -7.26 4.50
CA LEU A 233 -9.32 -7.35 5.96
C LEU A 233 -7.94 -6.84 6.37
N PRO A 234 -7.73 -6.39 7.63
CA PRO A 234 -6.43 -5.89 8.11
C PRO A 234 -5.28 -6.89 7.90
N ARG A 235 -5.53 -8.21 8.06
CA ARG A 235 -4.51 -9.22 7.80
C ARG A 235 -4.02 -9.27 6.35
N HIS A 236 -4.81 -8.80 5.38
CA HIS A 236 -4.38 -8.76 3.98
C HIS A 236 -3.32 -7.67 3.76
N ASP A 237 -3.47 -6.52 4.42
CA ASP A 237 -2.43 -5.48 4.45
C ASP A 237 -1.19 -5.99 5.24
N LEU A 238 -1.36 -6.76 6.32
CA LEU A 238 -0.23 -7.42 7.01
C LEU A 238 0.50 -8.42 6.10
N GLU A 239 -0.22 -9.25 5.35
CA GLU A 239 0.37 -10.18 4.37
C GLU A 239 1.13 -9.40 3.29
N SER A 240 0.56 -8.29 2.83
CA SER A 240 1.19 -7.38 1.88
C SER A 240 2.48 -6.76 2.45
N LEU A 241 2.49 -6.31 3.71
CA LEU A 241 3.70 -5.82 4.40
C LEU A 241 4.78 -6.91 4.46
N PHE A 242 4.40 -8.14 4.75
CA PHE A 242 5.34 -9.26 4.76
C PHE A 242 5.93 -9.51 3.36
N TYR A 243 5.11 -9.48 2.31
CA TYR A 243 5.62 -9.58 0.94
C TYR A 243 6.57 -8.44 0.60
N VAL A 244 6.22 -7.19 0.92
CA VAL A 244 7.12 -6.05 0.70
C VAL A 244 8.48 -6.27 1.39
N LEU A 245 8.48 -6.72 2.65
CA LEU A 245 9.71 -7.03 3.37
C LEU A 245 10.55 -8.06 2.61
N VAL A 246 9.95 -9.18 2.20
CA VAL A 246 10.61 -10.23 1.40
C VAL A 246 11.19 -9.65 0.11
N PHE A 247 10.43 -8.85 -0.65
CA PHE A 247 10.90 -8.26 -1.90
C PHE A 247 12.08 -7.30 -1.73
N VAL A 248 12.17 -6.60 -0.59
CA VAL A 248 13.25 -5.64 -0.32
C VAL A 248 14.52 -6.31 0.21
N VAL A 249 14.40 -7.38 1.00
CA VAL A 249 15.55 -7.97 1.71
C VAL A 249 16.01 -9.32 1.18
N CYS A 250 15.23 -10.00 0.34
CA CYS A 250 15.61 -11.29 -0.24
C CYS A 250 16.26 -11.16 -1.62
N GLN A 251 17.03 -12.19 -2.00
CA GLN A 251 17.61 -12.29 -3.33
C GLN A 251 16.52 -12.52 -4.37
N THR A 252 16.46 -11.65 -5.38
CA THR A 252 15.42 -11.71 -6.41
C THR A 252 15.61 -12.86 -7.40
N ASP A 253 16.85 -13.30 -7.55
CA ASP A 253 17.34 -14.17 -8.64
C ASP A 253 18.03 -15.43 -8.11
N SER A 254 17.67 -15.89 -6.91
CA SER A 254 18.31 -17.04 -6.28
C SER A 254 17.93 -18.35 -6.99
N ASP A 255 18.84 -18.87 -7.81
CA ASP A 255 18.69 -20.18 -8.47
C ASP A 255 18.92 -21.37 -7.52
N THR A 256 19.34 -21.11 -6.28
CA THR A 256 19.55 -22.11 -5.23
C THR A 256 18.31 -22.34 -4.35
N HIS A 257 17.29 -21.49 -4.47
CA HIS A 257 16.01 -21.65 -3.76
C HIS A 257 15.11 -22.65 -4.51
N PRO A 258 14.41 -23.58 -3.80
CA PRO A 258 13.59 -24.61 -4.45
C PRO A 258 12.35 -24.05 -5.16
N GLY A 259 11.79 -22.94 -4.66
CA GLY A 259 10.68 -22.23 -5.30
C GLY A 259 11.14 -21.19 -6.33
N PRO A 260 10.21 -20.62 -7.11
CA PRO A 260 10.53 -19.69 -8.20
C PRO A 260 11.17 -18.38 -7.68
N PRO A 261 12.06 -17.75 -8.48
CA PRO A 261 12.70 -16.50 -8.11
C PRO A 261 11.68 -15.36 -7.99
N LEU A 262 11.87 -14.44 -7.03
CA LEU A 262 10.92 -13.33 -6.77
C LEU A 262 10.70 -12.45 -8.00
N ARG A 263 11.68 -12.34 -8.91
CA ARG A 263 11.48 -11.62 -10.19
C ARG A 263 10.27 -12.14 -10.97
N ARG A 264 9.98 -13.45 -10.92
CA ARG A 264 8.84 -14.08 -11.60
C ARG A 264 7.51 -13.87 -10.90
N TRP A 265 7.52 -13.46 -9.64
CA TRP A 265 6.30 -13.09 -8.93
C TRP A 265 5.74 -11.74 -9.40
N LYS A 266 6.52 -10.98 -10.19
CA LYS A 266 6.07 -9.75 -10.85
C LYS A 266 5.42 -10.02 -12.21
N ASP A 267 5.38 -11.28 -12.64
CA ASP A 267 4.70 -11.70 -13.88
C ASP A 267 3.19 -11.74 -13.62
N ARG A 268 2.42 -11.02 -14.44
CA ARG A 268 1.03 -10.61 -14.14
C ARG A 268 -0.05 -11.72 -14.15
N ASP A 269 0.32 -13.00 -14.08
CA ASP A 269 -0.65 -14.09 -14.01
C ASP A 269 -1.01 -14.38 -12.54
N MET A 270 -2.24 -14.04 -12.18
CA MET A 270 -2.74 -14.16 -10.80
C MET A 270 -2.80 -15.59 -10.29
N ASN A 271 -3.09 -16.57 -11.16
CA ASN A 271 -3.14 -17.97 -10.75
C ASN A 271 -1.72 -18.48 -10.45
N ILE A 272 -0.75 -18.05 -11.26
CA ILE A 272 0.66 -18.35 -11.04
C ILE A 272 1.15 -17.68 -9.75
N GLU A 273 0.84 -16.40 -9.53
CA GLU A 273 1.19 -15.69 -8.29
C GLU A 273 0.61 -16.37 -7.05
N TRP A 274 -0.67 -16.75 -7.09
CA TRP A 274 -1.32 -17.46 -5.98
C TRP A 274 -0.61 -18.78 -5.69
N ALA A 275 -0.30 -19.57 -6.72
CA ALA A 275 0.38 -20.85 -6.57
C ALA A 275 1.78 -20.68 -5.96
N PHE A 276 2.53 -19.67 -6.41
CA PHE A 276 3.87 -19.38 -5.88
C PHE A 276 3.83 -18.93 -4.43
N LYS A 277 2.88 -18.04 -4.07
CA LYS A 277 2.66 -17.58 -2.70
C LYS A 277 2.27 -18.73 -1.78
N SER A 278 1.36 -19.59 -2.23
CA SER A 278 0.91 -20.77 -1.49
C SER A 278 2.06 -21.74 -1.23
N ALA A 279 2.86 -22.05 -2.27
CA ALA A 279 4.04 -22.91 -2.14
C ALA A 279 5.08 -22.29 -1.19
N ALA A 280 5.35 -21.00 -1.27
CA ALA A 280 6.30 -20.32 -0.38
C ALA A 280 5.88 -20.41 1.09
N PHE A 281 4.60 -20.19 1.40
CA PHE A 281 4.11 -20.33 2.76
C PHE A 281 4.15 -21.77 3.25
N LEU A 282 3.60 -22.71 2.48
CA LEU A 282 3.30 -24.06 2.95
C LEU A 282 4.46 -25.05 2.77
N LEU A 283 5.33 -24.84 1.77
CA LEU A 283 6.35 -25.81 1.35
C LEU A 283 7.74 -25.16 1.32
N ASP A 284 8.04 -24.41 0.26
CA ASP A 284 9.39 -24.05 -0.19
C ASP A 284 10.10 -23.05 0.74
N GLY A 285 9.33 -22.17 1.36
CA GLY A 285 9.88 -20.98 2.01
C GLY A 285 10.11 -19.83 1.04
N PHE A 286 10.84 -18.83 1.52
CA PHE A 286 11.21 -17.66 0.75
C PHE A 286 12.71 -17.69 0.44
N PRO A 287 13.15 -17.03 -0.66
CA PRO A 287 14.57 -16.94 -0.99
C PRO A 287 15.42 -16.39 0.15
N PRO A 288 16.72 -16.77 0.21
CA PRO A 288 17.61 -16.25 1.24
C PRO A 288 17.71 -14.73 1.16
N VAL A 289 17.98 -14.12 2.32
CA VAL A 289 18.26 -12.68 2.39
C VAL A 289 19.49 -12.31 1.56
N ARG A 290 19.50 -11.11 0.99
CA ARG A 290 20.64 -10.58 0.25
C ARG A 290 21.77 -10.18 1.22
N PRO A 291 23.04 -10.20 0.78
CA PRO A 291 24.17 -9.81 1.63
C PRO A 291 23.96 -8.44 2.28
N GLY A 292 24.27 -8.35 3.57
CA GLY A 292 24.10 -7.14 4.39
C GLY A 292 22.73 -6.99 5.05
N PHE A 293 21.78 -7.90 4.78
CA PHE A 293 20.43 -7.91 5.35
C PHE A 293 20.16 -9.16 6.22
N GLU A 294 21.22 -9.81 6.73
CA GLU A 294 21.17 -11.08 7.46
C GLU A 294 20.25 -11.04 8.68
N ARG A 295 20.14 -9.87 9.32
CA ARG A 295 19.26 -9.63 10.48
C ARG A 295 17.78 -9.90 10.20
N PHE A 296 17.34 -9.86 8.94
CA PHE A 296 15.96 -10.14 8.54
C PHE A 296 15.65 -11.63 8.39
N THR A 297 16.66 -12.50 8.48
CA THR A 297 16.47 -13.97 8.35
C THR A 297 15.46 -14.49 9.37
N LEU A 298 15.65 -14.16 10.65
CA LEU A 298 14.76 -14.63 11.70
C LEU A 298 13.34 -14.01 11.59
N PRO A 299 13.18 -12.68 11.40
CA PRO A 299 11.87 -12.09 11.15
C PRO A 299 11.10 -12.72 9.99
N ILE A 300 11.74 -13.00 8.86
CA ILE A 300 11.07 -13.65 7.72
C ILE A 300 10.58 -15.05 8.10
N LEU A 301 11.39 -15.83 8.81
CA LEU A 301 11.01 -17.18 9.24
C LEU A 301 9.84 -17.15 10.22
N LEU A 302 9.84 -16.20 11.16
CA LEU A 302 8.77 -16.05 12.15
C LEU A 302 7.47 -15.55 11.51
N LEU A 303 7.54 -14.55 10.62
CA LEU A 303 6.38 -14.07 9.88
C LEU A 303 5.78 -15.17 8.99
N ARG A 304 6.62 -15.93 8.27
CA ARG A 304 6.16 -17.10 7.52
C ARG A 304 5.42 -18.09 8.43
N ARG A 305 5.94 -18.35 9.63
CA ARG A 305 5.32 -19.28 10.59
C ARG A 305 3.95 -18.77 11.05
N VAL A 306 3.82 -17.48 11.35
CA VAL A 306 2.55 -16.83 11.73
C VAL A 306 1.48 -17.08 10.67
N PHE A 307 1.74 -16.71 9.42
CA PHE A 307 0.78 -16.91 8.32
C PHE A 307 0.53 -18.38 8.01
N ARG A 308 1.57 -19.21 7.95
CA ARG A 308 1.43 -20.65 7.69
C ARG A 308 0.53 -21.33 8.73
N ASN A 309 0.69 -20.98 10.00
CA ASN A 309 -0.13 -21.54 11.08
C ASN A 309 -1.60 -21.11 10.95
N GLY A 310 -1.86 -19.84 10.63
CA GLY A 310 -3.22 -19.34 10.39
C GLY A 310 -3.90 -20.01 9.20
N LEU A 311 -3.19 -20.10 8.07
CA LEU A 311 -3.71 -20.74 6.85
C LEU A 311 -3.96 -22.23 7.04
N ASN A 312 -3.07 -22.95 7.73
CA ASN A 312 -3.26 -24.36 8.04
C ASN A 312 -4.47 -24.59 8.95
N ALA A 313 -4.67 -23.74 9.95
CA ALA A 313 -5.85 -23.82 10.82
C ALA A 313 -7.14 -23.67 10.01
N ARG A 314 -7.24 -22.63 9.17
CA ARG A 314 -8.39 -22.42 8.28
C ARG A 314 -8.60 -23.62 7.34
N ASN A 315 -7.56 -24.06 6.65
CA ASN A 315 -7.65 -25.14 5.66
C ASN A 315 -8.10 -26.47 6.30
N HIS A 316 -7.70 -26.73 7.55
CA HIS A 316 -8.14 -27.90 8.31
C HIS A 316 -9.65 -27.86 8.57
N VAL A 317 -10.16 -26.73 9.04
CA VAL A 317 -11.60 -26.52 9.29
C VAL A 317 -12.39 -26.66 8.00
N GLU A 318 -11.95 -26.01 6.91
CA GLU A 318 -12.59 -26.13 5.59
C GLU A 318 -12.59 -27.57 5.05
N TYR A 319 -11.50 -28.32 5.29
CA TYR A 319 -11.41 -29.73 4.90
C TYR A 319 -12.46 -30.57 5.64
N ILE A 320 -12.58 -30.43 6.96
CA ILE A 320 -13.56 -31.18 7.75
C ILE A 320 -14.99 -30.87 7.28
N HIS A 321 -15.34 -29.58 7.11
CA HIS A 321 -16.66 -29.19 6.62
C HIS A 321 -16.96 -29.77 5.22
N ARG A 322 -15.97 -29.74 4.31
CA ARG A 322 -16.14 -30.29 2.96
C ARG A 322 -16.32 -31.81 2.98
N SER A 323 -15.53 -32.50 3.78
CA SER A 323 -15.63 -33.96 3.93
C SER A 323 -17.00 -34.36 4.49
N ARG A 324 -17.50 -33.65 5.51
CA ARG A 324 -18.85 -33.82 6.07
C ARG A 324 -19.93 -33.59 5.03
N ALA A 325 -19.84 -32.50 4.26
CA ALA A 325 -20.80 -32.20 3.21
C ALA A 325 -20.81 -33.24 2.07
N GLN A 326 -19.69 -33.93 1.85
CA GLN A 326 -19.55 -34.98 0.84
C GLN A 326 -19.85 -36.40 1.36
N GLY A 327 -20.11 -36.56 2.67
CA GLY A 327 -20.29 -37.88 3.29
C GLY A 327 -19.03 -38.75 3.24
N MET A 328 -17.85 -38.13 3.12
CA MET A 328 -16.54 -38.80 3.02
C MET A 328 -15.76 -38.66 4.34
N VAL A 329 -16.36 -39.11 5.44
CA VAL A 329 -15.84 -38.87 6.80
C VAL A 329 -15.69 -40.21 7.52
N SER A 330 -14.57 -40.43 8.20
CA SER A 330 -14.42 -41.52 9.17
C SER A 330 -15.13 -41.18 10.48
N ASP A 331 -15.53 -42.18 11.26
CA ASP A 331 -16.15 -41.96 12.59
C ASP A 331 -15.38 -40.94 13.45
N GLU A 332 -14.03 -40.98 13.40
CA GLU A 332 -13.14 -40.03 14.11
C GLU A 332 -13.35 -38.55 13.70
N LEU A 333 -13.61 -38.28 12.42
CA LEU A 333 -13.80 -36.92 11.90
C LEU A 333 -15.26 -36.45 12.03
N GLU A 334 -16.22 -37.36 12.25
CA GLU A 334 -17.60 -37.00 12.56
C GLU A 334 -17.73 -36.45 13.98
N GLU A 335 -16.98 -37.01 14.93
CA GLU A 335 -17.00 -36.65 16.34
C GLU A 335 -16.09 -35.45 16.68
N GLU A 336 -15.21 -35.02 15.76
CA GLU A 336 -14.30 -33.90 16.01
C GLU A 336 -15.06 -32.56 16.13
N GLU A 337 -15.07 -31.96 17.32
CA GLU A 337 -15.51 -30.58 17.49
C GLU A 337 -14.45 -29.62 16.92
N VAL A 338 -14.84 -28.85 15.91
CA VAL A 338 -13.94 -27.89 15.24
C VAL A 338 -14.46 -26.49 15.51
N GLU A 339 -13.66 -25.67 16.19
CA GLU A 339 -13.95 -24.25 16.35
C GLU A 339 -13.80 -23.51 15.01
N GLU A 340 -14.77 -22.65 14.69
CA GLU A 340 -14.67 -21.80 13.50
C GLU A 340 -13.45 -20.88 13.59
N VAL A 341 -12.75 -20.75 12.46
CA VAL A 341 -11.59 -19.88 12.34
C VAL A 341 -12.08 -18.53 11.81
N ASP A 342 -11.94 -17.47 12.60
CA ASP A 342 -12.36 -16.14 12.17
C ASP A 342 -11.54 -15.68 10.96
N GLY A 343 -12.24 -15.07 10.00
CA GLY A 343 -11.62 -14.63 8.76
C GLY A 343 -10.67 -13.46 8.94
N GLU A 344 -10.81 -12.64 9.98
CA GLU A 344 -10.04 -11.40 10.18
C GLU A 344 -8.61 -11.66 10.64
N THR A 345 -8.43 -12.63 11.53
CA THR A 345 -7.15 -12.95 12.18
C THR A 345 -6.72 -14.41 12.00
N LEU A 346 -7.46 -15.19 11.21
CA LEU A 346 -7.23 -16.63 11.02
C LEU A 346 -7.19 -17.39 12.35
N GLY A 347 -8.19 -17.16 13.21
CA GLY A 347 -8.33 -17.83 14.51
C GLY A 347 -7.34 -17.27 15.53
N GLY A 348 -7.18 -15.95 15.59
CA GLY A 348 -6.26 -15.24 16.49
C GLY A 348 -4.77 -15.45 16.19
N ARG A 349 -4.42 -16.04 15.04
CA ARG A 349 -3.03 -16.41 14.70
C ARG A 349 -2.28 -15.34 13.93
N VAL A 350 -2.99 -14.52 13.16
CA VAL A 350 -2.46 -13.40 12.37
C VAL A 350 -3.07 -12.12 12.91
N THR A 351 -2.40 -11.55 13.90
CA THR A 351 -2.75 -10.28 14.57
C THR A 351 -1.58 -9.31 14.50
N PHE A 352 -1.83 -8.02 14.78
CA PHE A 352 -0.76 -7.04 14.94
C PHE A 352 0.28 -7.49 15.97
N ASP A 353 -0.14 -8.04 17.11
CA ASP A 353 0.79 -8.48 18.16
C ASP A 353 1.68 -9.64 17.70
N THR A 354 1.09 -10.66 17.04
CA THR A 354 1.89 -11.78 16.51
C THR A 354 2.87 -11.33 15.41
N PHE A 355 2.49 -10.33 14.62
CA PHE A 355 3.35 -9.73 13.61
C PHE A 355 4.49 -8.93 14.24
N ALA A 356 4.20 -8.10 15.25
CA ALA A 356 5.18 -7.31 16.00
C ALA A 356 6.21 -8.22 16.71
N SER A 357 5.74 -9.27 17.40
CA SER A 357 6.63 -10.25 18.03
C SER A 357 7.54 -10.93 17.00
N ALA A 358 7.02 -11.25 15.80
CA ALA A 358 7.82 -11.84 14.73
C ALA A 358 8.90 -10.89 14.19
N LEU A 359 8.68 -9.56 14.22
CA LEU A 359 9.69 -8.56 13.86
C LEU A 359 10.81 -8.40 14.90
N GLY A 360 10.70 -9.05 16.07
CA GLY A 360 11.72 -9.03 17.12
C GLY A 360 11.38 -8.13 18.32
N GLU A 361 10.09 -7.88 18.57
CA GLU A 361 9.61 -7.21 19.79
C GLU A 361 9.18 -8.21 20.87
N GLY A 362 10.13 -8.98 21.38
CA GLY A 362 9.99 -9.84 22.56
C GLY A 362 10.90 -9.39 23.69
#